data_AF-A0A318SBS9-F1
#
_entry.id   AF-A0A318SBS9-F1
#
_cell.length_a   1.000
_cell.length_b   1.000
_cell.length_c   1.000
_cell.angle_alpha   90.00
_cell.angle_beta   90.00
_cell.angle_gamma   90.00
#
_symmetry.space_group_name_H-M   'P 1'
#
loop_
_entity.id
_entity.type
_entity.pdbx_description
1 polymer ?
#
loop_
_entity_poly.entity_id
_entity_poly.type
_entity_poly.pdbx_seq_one_letter_code
_entity_poly.pdbx_strand_id
1 'polypeptide(L)' 'MPKDDMAIEAHIPPKAIHAALAALRLQDEVADVQWDVAKSKPSRPTKVYFQAERIEALREAKNRLERLLNEAGYDLYP' A
#
# COMPACT_ATOMS: atom_id res chain seq x y z
N MET A 1 4.77 11.23 14.75
CA MET A 1 4.59 10.14 13.77
C MET A 1 4.94 10.60 12.36
N PRO A 2 6.03 10.08 11.78
CA PRO A 2 6.32 10.15 10.35
C PRO A 2 5.12 9.77 9.46
N LYS A 3 5.06 10.37 8.28
CA LYS A 3 4.05 10.10 7.25
C LYS A 3 4.74 9.95 5.90
N ASP A 4 4.20 9.05 5.07
CA ASP A 4 4.72 8.80 3.73
C ASP A 4 3.60 8.27 2.82
N ASP A 5 3.68 8.50 1.52
CA ASP A 5 2.66 8.04 0.56
C ASP A 5 3.22 7.14 -0.53
N MET A 6 2.38 6.23 -1.03
CA MET A 6 2.66 5.35 -2.15
C MET A 6 1.61 5.56 -3.23
N ALA A 7 2.05 5.83 -4.45
CA ALA A 7 1.17 5.87 -5.61
C ALA A 7 1.08 4.48 -6.23
N ILE A 8 -0.14 3.99 -6.41
CA ILE A 8 -0.44 2.74 -7.09
C ILE A 8 -1.02 3.09 -8.46
N GLU A 9 -0.41 2.54 -9.52
CA GLU A 9 -0.79 2.84 -10.90
C GLU A 9 -2.26 2.57 -11.22
N ALA A 10 -2.81 3.35 -12.16
CA ALA A 10 -4.24 3.37 -12.44
C ALA A 10 -4.78 2.06 -13.04
N HIS A 11 -3.91 1.23 -13.66
CA HIS A 11 -4.30 -0.07 -14.20
C HIS A 11 -4.59 -1.11 -13.11
N ILE A 12 -4.10 -0.89 -11.88
CA ILE A 12 -4.30 -1.80 -10.76
C ILE A 12 -5.73 -1.60 -10.21
N PRO A 13 -6.60 -2.62 -10.23
CA PRO A 13 -7.97 -2.47 -9.78
C PRO A 13 -8.05 -2.11 -8.30
N PRO A 14 -8.97 -1.22 -7.87
CA PRO A 14 -9.13 -0.87 -6.45
C PRO A 14 -9.35 -2.10 -5.56
N LYS A 15 -10.04 -3.12 -6.08
CA LYS A 15 -10.24 -4.39 -5.37
C LYS A 15 -8.93 -5.10 -5.05
N ALA A 16 -7.95 -5.07 -5.95
CA ALA A 16 -6.64 -5.66 -5.72
C ALA A 16 -5.87 -4.89 -4.65
N ILE A 17 -5.94 -3.54 -4.67
CA ILE A 17 -5.36 -2.67 -3.64
C ILE A 17 -5.94 -3.00 -2.27
N HIS A 18 -7.28 -3.06 -2.16
CA HIS A 18 -7.93 -3.38 -0.89
C HIS A 18 -7.62 -4.81 -0.40
N ALA A 19 -7.52 -5.79 -1.31
CA ALA A 19 -7.13 -7.14 -0.96
C ALA A 19 -5.68 -7.20 -0.43
N ALA A 20 -4.76 -6.50 -1.08
CA ALA A 20 -3.37 -6.41 -0.64
C ALA A 20 -3.25 -5.70 0.72
N LEU A 21 -4.00 -4.61 0.95
CA LEU A 21 -4.02 -3.93 2.25
C LEU A 21 -4.64 -4.80 3.36
N ALA A 22 -5.65 -5.62 3.03
CA ALA A 22 -6.22 -6.57 3.98
C ALA A 22 -5.20 -7.66 4.35
N ALA A 23 -4.44 -8.17 3.38
CA ALA A 23 -3.35 -9.12 3.62
C ALA A 23 -2.19 -8.50 4.41
N LEU A 24 -1.85 -7.24 4.12
CA LEU A 24 -0.83 -6.47 4.84
C LEU A 24 -1.18 -6.34 6.33
N ARG A 25 -2.47 -6.17 6.67
CA ARG A 25 -2.94 -6.08 8.06
C ARG A 25 -2.71 -7.35 8.88
N LEU A 26 -2.47 -8.48 8.23
CA LEU A 26 -2.21 -9.77 8.90
C LEU A 26 -0.72 -9.98 9.23
N GLN A 27 0.16 -9.06 8.84
CA GLN A 27 1.60 -9.15 9.09
C GLN A 27 1.97 -8.43 10.39
N ASP A 28 2.62 -9.12 11.32
CA ASP A 28 3.00 -8.59 12.62
C ASP A 28 4.01 -7.43 12.50
N GLU A 29 4.84 -7.44 11.46
CA GLU A 29 5.89 -6.45 11.22
C GLU A 29 5.37 -5.03 10.94
N VAL A 30 4.09 -4.91 10.60
CA VAL A 30 3.42 -3.63 10.27
C VAL A 30 2.21 -3.36 11.16
N ALA A 31 2.09 -4.07 12.29
CA ALA A 31 0.94 -3.95 13.19
C ALA A 31 0.76 -2.53 13.76
N ASP A 32 1.85 -1.77 13.91
CA ASP A 32 1.88 -0.39 14.40
C ASP A 32 1.68 0.67 13.29
N VAL A 33 1.55 0.25 12.03
CA VAL A 33 1.37 1.15 10.89
C VAL A 33 -0.12 1.39 10.65
N GLN A 34 -0.48 2.67 10.53
CA GLN A 34 -1.79 3.12 10.10
C GLN A 34 -1.73 3.51 8.62
N TRP A 35 -2.82 3.28 7.89
CA TRP A 35 -2.92 3.73 6.51
C TRP A 35 -4.33 4.16 6.13
N ASP A 36 -4.40 5.04 5.13
CA ASP A 36 -5.63 5.49 4.49
C ASP A 36 -5.47 5.47 2.96
N VAL A 37 -6.55 5.24 2.24
CA VAL A 37 -6.56 5.10 0.78
C VAL A 37 -7.33 6.26 0.17
N ALA A 38 -6.66 7.04 -0.68
CA ALA A 38 -7.31 8.08 -1.45
C ALA A 38 -8.42 7.50 -2.35
N LYS A 39 -9.45 8.29 -2.60
CA LYS A 39 -10.52 7.91 -3.53
C LYS A 39 -9.95 7.58 -4.91
N SER A 40 -10.10 6.33 -5.33
CA SER A 40 -9.64 5.86 -6.64
C SER A 40 -10.41 6.52 -7.78
N LYS A 41 -9.72 6.82 -8.88
CA LYS A 41 -10.29 7.33 -10.14
C LYS A 41 -9.70 6.53 -11.31
N PRO A 42 -10.49 6.12 -12.31
CA PRO A 42 -10.02 5.22 -13.38
C PRO A 42 -8.80 5.69 -14.16
N SER A 43 -8.56 7.01 -14.21
CA SER A 43 -7.47 7.64 -14.97
C SER A 43 -6.35 8.20 -14.10
N ARG A 44 -6.34 7.90 -12.79
CA ARG A 44 -5.32 8.43 -11.88
C ARG A 44 -4.78 7.34 -10.97
N PRO A 45 -3.48 7.38 -10.64
CA PRO A 45 -2.93 6.55 -9.59
C PRO A 45 -3.71 6.71 -8.28
N THR A 46 -3.92 5.60 -7.59
CA THR A 46 -4.53 5.58 -6.25
C THR A 46 -3.43 5.80 -5.23
N LYS A 47 -3.57 6.80 -4.35
CA LYS A 47 -2.62 7.04 -3.27
C LYS A 47 -2.97 6.25 -2.02
N VAL A 48 -1.98 5.62 -1.41
CA VAL A 48 -2.06 5.04 -0.07
C VAL A 48 -1.15 5.87 0.84
N TYR A 49 -1.73 6.44 1.90
CA TYR A 49 -1.02 7.23 2.89
C TYR A 49 -0.71 6.35 4.09
N PHE A 50 0.55 6.32 4.52
CA PHE A 50 1.02 5.57 5.67
C PHE A 50 1.46 6.51 6.80
N GLN A 51 1.28 6.04 8.03
CA GLN A 51 1.71 6.73 9.25
C GLN A 51 2.16 5.70 10.30
N ALA A 52 3.30 5.94 10.92
CA ALA A 52 3.86 5.08 11.97
C ALA A 52 4.72 5.90 12.93
N GLU A 53 5.18 5.31 14.03
CA GLU A 53 6.15 5.96 14.93
C GLU A 53 7.57 5.96 14.36
N ARG A 54 7.91 4.94 13.56
CA ARG A 54 9.26 4.72 13.01
C ARG A 54 9.25 4.76 11.48
N ILE A 55 10.29 5.36 10.88
CA ILE A 55 10.44 5.45 9.42
C ILE A 55 10.66 4.07 8.81
N GLU A 56 11.33 3.18 9.53
CA GLU A 56 11.58 1.79 9.11
C GLU A 56 10.27 1.02 8.93
N ALA A 57 9.27 1.25 9.80
CA ALA A 57 7.96 0.62 9.69
C ALA A 57 7.19 1.09 8.45
N LEU A 58 7.34 2.36 8.06
CA LEU A 58 6.77 2.89 6.81
C LEU A 58 7.40 2.21 5.58
N ARG A 59 8.73 2.05 5.58
CA ARG A 59 9.44 1.38 4.49
C ARG A 59 9.04 -0.09 4.37
N GLU A 60 8.95 -0.78 5.51
CA GLU A 60 8.50 -2.18 5.53
C GLU A 60 7.08 -2.31 4.98
N ALA A 61 6.14 -1.48 5.44
CA ALA A 61 4.76 -1.49 4.97
C ALA A 61 4.64 -1.27 3.46
N LYS A 62 5.40 -0.32 2.90
CA LYS A 62 5.42 -0.06 1.46
C LYS A 62 5.99 -1.23 0.66
N ASN A 63 7.13 -1.77 1.08
CA ASN A 63 7.76 -2.91 0.42
C ASN A 63 6.87 -4.15 0.45
N ARG A 64 6.16 -4.38 1.56
CA ARG A 64 5.21 -5.49 1.69
C ARG A 64 3.97 -5.29 0.84
N LEU A 65 3.43 -4.07 0.77
CA LEU A 65 2.31 -3.76 -0.11
C LEU A 65 2.67 -4.00 -1.58
N GLU A 66 3.84 -3.52 -2.02
CA GLU A 66 4.37 -3.76 -3.37
C GLU A 66 4.48 -5.26 -3.65
N ARG A 67 5.08 -6.02 -2.73
CA ARG A 67 5.22 -7.46 -2.88
C ARG A 67 3.87 -8.18 -2.99
N LEU A 68 2.89 -7.81 -2.17
CA LEU A 68 1.54 -8.40 -2.21
C LEU A 68 0.82 -8.11 -3.52
N LEU A 69 1.00 -6.91 -4.08
CA LEU A 69 0.47 -6.56 -5.40
C LEU A 69 1.16 -7.37 -6.50
N ASN A 70 2.49 -7.49 -6.45
CA ASN A 70 3.26 -8.30 -7.41
C ASN A 70 2.89 -9.79 -7.36
N GLU A 71 2.75 -10.37 -6.16
CA GLU A 71 2.32 -11.76 -5.96
C GLU A 71 0.90 -12.02 -6.48
N ALA A 72 0.04 -10.98 -6.50
CA ALA A 72 -1.28 -11.01 -7.11
C ALA A 72 -1.27 -10.74 -8.64
N GLY A 73 -0.10 -10.56 -9.24
CA GLY A 73 0.08 -10.31 -10.67
C GLY A 73 -0.06 -8.84 -11.10
N TYR A 74 0.02 -7.89 -10.15
CA TYR A 74 -0.07 -6.46 -10.40
C TYR A 74 1.26 -5.77 -10.16
N ASP A 75 2.02 -5.55 -11.23
CA ASP A 75 3.26 -4.77 -11.16
C ASP A 75 2.98 -3.28 -11.04
N LEU A 76 3.68 -2.63 -10.11
CA LEU A 76 3.69 -1.19 -9.90
C LEU A 76 4.64 -0.48 -10.86
N TYR A 77 5.66 -1.17 -11.36
CA TYR A 77 6.69 -0.66 -12.26
C TYR A 77 6.90 -1.65 -13.42
N PRO A 78 5.95 -1.71 -14.38
CA PRO A 78 6.06 -2.60 -15.54
C PRO A 78 7.27 -2.29 -16.44
#